data_AF-A0A379FHN8-F1
#
_entry.id   AF-A0A379FHN8-F1
#
_cell.length_a   1.000
_cell.length_b   1.000
_cell.length_c   1.000
_cell.angle_alpha   90.00
_cell.angle_beta   90.00
_cell.angle_gamma   90.00
#
_symmetry.space_group_name_H-M   'P 1'
#
loop_
_entity.id
_entity.type
_entity.pdbx_description
1 polymer ?
#
loop_
_entity_poly.entity_id
_entity_poly.type
_entity_poly.pdbx_seq_one_letter_code
_entity_poly.pdbx_strand_id
1 'polypeptide(L)'
;MTGREIAHSLEISQQHYSRIENGHTKITVEHLFSIAFILGVKPKELLPNYKFSNEKEMIKAKQSLSAESIMPIKKSDMYPT
;
A
#
# COMPACT_ATOMS: atom_id res chain seq x y z
N MET A 1 17.82 -11.89 8.51
CA MET A 1 16.62 -11.81 9.37
C MET A 1 15.76 -13.04 9.13
N THR A 2 15.25 -13.65 10.18
CA THR A 2 14.38 -14.84 10.16
C THR A 2 12.91 -14.43 10.23
N GLY A 3 11.99 -15.31 9.81
CA GLY A 3 10.56 -15.03 9.93
C GLY A 3 10.07 -14.83 11.36
N ARG A 4 10.78 -15.37 12.36
CA ARG A 4 10.49 -15.15 13.78
C ARG A 4 10.83 -13.73 14.23
N GLU A 5 11.94 -13.19 13.75
CA GLU A 5 12.35 -11.80 14.02
C GLU A 5 11.37 -10.81 13.36
N ILE A 6 10.94 -11.09 12.12
CA ILE A 6 9.91 -10.27 11.44
C ILE A 6 8.60 -10.30 12.22
N ALA A 7 8.11 -11.48 12.58
CA ALA A 7 6.86 -11.62 13.33
C ALA A 7 6.90 -10.83 14.65
N HIS A 8 8.03 -10.89 15.37
CA HIS A 8 8.24 -10.12 16.59
C HIS A 8 8.22 -8.61 16.32
N SER A 9 8.90 -8.12 15.28
CA SER A 9 8.89 -6.69 14.90
C SER A 9 7.52 -6.18 14.43
N LEU A 10 6.66 -7.08 13.97
CA LEU A 10 5.29 -6.77 13.57
C LEU A 10 4.26 -6.97 14.70
N GLU A 11 4.71 -7.37 15.89
CA GLU A 11 3.83 -7.66 17.04
C GLU A 11 2.75 -8.72 16.75
N ILE A 12 3.07 -9.69 15.88
CA ILE A 12 2.20 -10.82 15.53
C ILE A 12 2.84 -12.16 15.93
N SER A 13 2.03 -13.19 16.06
CA SER A 13 2.56 -14.54 16.32
C SER A 13 3.34 -15.07 15.12
N GLN A 14 4.38 -15.86 15.38
CA GLN A 14 5.16 -16.51 14.31
C GLN A 14 4.27 -17.41 13.43
N GLN A 15 3.26 -18.04 14.01
CA GLN A 15 2.30 -18.85 13.25
C GLN A 15 1.48 -17.99 12.29
N HIS A 16 1.02 -16.81 12.73
CA HIS A 16 0.30 -15.88 11.86
C HIS A 16 1.19 -15.42 10.70
N TYR A 17 2.43 -15.02 10.99
CA TYR A 17 3.39 -14.63 9.97
C TYR A 17 3.70 -15.77 8.98
N SER A 18 3.88 -17.00 9.46
CA SER A 18 4.05 -18.18 8.60
C SER A 18 2.85 -18.39 7.65
N ARG A 19 1.62 -18.18 8.11
CA ARG A 19 0.44 -18.25 7.24
C ARG A 19 0.44 -17.14 6.18
N ILE A 20 0.98 -15.96 6.47
CA ILE A 20 1.16 -14.88 5.49
C ILE A 20 2.19 -15.29 4.43
N GLU A 21 3.38 -15.74 4.83
CA GLU A 21 4.46 -16.13 3.90
C GLU A 21 4.04 -17.25 2.95
N ASN A 22 3.24 -18.20 3.45
CA ASN A 22 2.72 -19.32 2.66
C ASN A 22 1.44 -18.98 1.87
N GLY A 23 0.96 -17.73 1.91
CA GLY A 23 -0.23 -17.30 1.18
C GLY A 23 -1.57 -17.82 1.72
N HIS A 24 -1.57 -18.44 2.91
CA HIS A 24 -2.77 -18.92 3.60
C HIS A 24 -3.57 -17.80 4.27
N THR A 25 -2.96 -16.61 4.45
CA THR A 25 -3.59 -15.44 5.07
C THR A 25 -3.12 -14.18 4.35
N LYS A 26 -4.05 -13.25 4.12
CA LYS A 26 -3.73 -11.95 3.52
C LYS A 26 -2.96 -11.09 4.52
N ILE A 27 -1.98 -10.34 4.02
CA ILE A 27 -1.28 -9.33 4.80
C ILE A 27 -2.07 -8.02 4.82
N THR A 28 -2.01 -7.26 5.91
CA THR A 28 -2.52 -5.89 5.97
C THR A 28 -1.59 -4.92 5.25
N VAL A 29 -2.06 -3.72 4.94
CA VAL A 29 -1.24 -2.70 4.29
C VAL A 29 -0.13 -2.25 5.25
N GLU A 30 -0.45 -2.03 6.52
CA GLU A 30 0.49 -1.61 7.55
C GLU A 30 1.66 -2.60 7.66
N HIS A 31 1.37 -3.90 7.78
CA HIS A 31 2.41 -4.92 7.86
C HIS A 31 3.24 -5.01 6.57
N LEU A 32 2.64 -4.84 5.39
CA LEU A 32 3.39 -4.81 4.13
C LEU A 32 4.43 -3.68 4.12
N PHE A 33 4.03 -2.48 4.56
CA PHE A 33 4.95 -1.35 4.67
C PHE A 33 6.02 -1.56 5.74
N SER A 34 5.65 -2.10 6.90
CA SER A 34 6.60 -2.41 7.97
C SER A 34 7.63 -3.44 7.53
N ILE A 35 7.24 -4.54 6.87
CA ILE A 35 8.18 -5.54 6.35
C ILE A 35 9.12 -4.89 5.33
N ALA A 36 8.59 -4.10 4.40
CA ALA A 36 9.40 -3.41 3.39
C ALA A 36 10.44 -2.49 4.05
N PHE A 37 10.02 -1.72 5.06
CA PHE A 37 10.89 -0.84 5.83
C PHE A 37 12.00 -1.62 6.55
N ILE A 38 11.66 -2.71 7.26
CA ILE A 38 12.65 -3.51 8.00
C ILE A 38 13.65 -4.16 7.03
N LEU A 39 13.20 -4.63 5.86
CA LEU A 39 14.06 -5.25 4.85
C LEU A 39 14.82 -4.24 3.98
N GLY A 40 14.52 -2.94 4.08
CA GLY A 40 15.16 -1.90 3.27
C GLY A 40 14.78 -1.94 1.77
N VAL A 41 13.58 -2.43 1.45
CA VAL A 41 13.07 -2.55 0.07
C VAL A 41 11.79 -1.74 -0.12
N LYS A 42 11.35 -1.54 -1.37
CA LYS A 42 10.04 -0.93 -1.64
C LYS A 42 8.93 -1.98 -1.51
N PRO A 43 7.72 -1.60 -1.03
CA PRO A 43 6.59 -2.54 -0.91
C PRO A 43 6.26 -3.30 -2.20
N LYS A 44 6.46 -2.67 -3.38
CA LYS A 44 6.26 -3.32 -4.69
C LYS A 44 7.18 -4.53 -4.90
N GLU A 45 8.39 -4.51 -4.34
CA GLU A 45 9.37 -5.58 -4.47
C GLU A 45 8.97 -6.82 -3.65
N LEU A 46 8.13 -6.66 -2.64
CA LEU A 46 7.51 -7.76 -1.88
C LEU A 46 6.33 -8.41 -2.63
N LEU A 47 5.89 -7.83 -3.74
CA LEU A 47 4.75 -8.27 -4.54
C LEU A 47 5.14 -8.57 -6.00
N PRO A 48 6.21 -9.37 -6.27
CA PRO A 48 6.80 -9.48 -7.61
C PRO A 48 5.86 -10.15 -8.64
N ASN A 49 5.00 -11.05 -8.18
CA ASN A 49 4.04 -11.77 -9.03
C ASN A 49 2.62 -11.18 -8.98
N TYR A 50 2.43 -10.07 -8.25
CA TYR A 50 1.14 -9.40 -8.22
C TYR A 50 0.93 -8.65 -9.52
N LYS A 51 0.17 -9.25 -10.43
CA LYS A 51 -0.34 -8.53 -11.60
C LYS A 51 -1.53 -7.71 -11.14
N PHE A 52 -1.45 -6.39 -11.26
CA PHE A 52 -2.64 -5.55 -11.20
C PHE A 52 -3.60 -6.08 -12.27
N SER A 53 -4.67 -6.71 -11.82
CA SER A 53 -5.70 -7.23 -12.72
C SER A 53 -6.31 -6.03 -13.46
N ASN A 54 -6.07 -6.00 -14.76
CA ASN A 54 -6.58 -5.07 -15.77
C ASN A 54 -5.98 -3.65 -15.72
N GLU A 55 -5.22 -3.31 -16.76
CA GLU A 55 -4.78 -1.95 -17.09
C GLU A 55 -5.92 -0.92 -17.03
N LYS A 56 -7.16 -1.34 -17.33
CA LYS A 56 -8.38 -0.54 -17.22
C LYS A 56 -8.63 -0.02 -15.80
N GLU A 57 -8.38 -0.84 -14.77
CA GLU A 57 -8.57 -0.42 -13.38
C GLU A 57 -7.47 0.53 -12.92
N MET A 58 -6.23 0.33 -13.39
CA MET A 58 -5.13 1.27 -13.16
C MET A 58 -5.37 2.63 -13.83
N ILE A 59 -5.87 2.65 -15.07
CA ILE A 59 -6.23 3.89 -15.78
C ILE A 59 -7.34 4.62 -15.03
N LYS A 60 -8.37 3.90 -14.59
CA LYS A 60 -9.47 4.46 -13.79
C LYS A 60 -8.97 5.04 -12.46
N ALA A 61 -8.14 4.30 -11.72
CA ALA A 61 -7.57 4.77 -10.45
C ALA A 61 -6.70 6.02 -10.64
N LYS A 62 -5.85 6.06 -11.69
CA LYS A 62 -5.02 7.23 -12.02
C LYS A 62 -5.85 8.45 -12.38
N GLN A 63 -6.92 8.27 -13.16
CA GLN A 63 -7.83 9.37 -13.52
C GLN A 63 -8.56 9.92 -12.30
N SER A 64 -9.09 9.05 -11.43
CA SER A 64 -9.71 9.46 -10.17
C SER A 64 -8.75 10.25 -9.29
N LEU A 65 -7.52 9.74 -9.07
CA LEU A 65 -6.50 10.45 -8.27
C LEU A 65 -6.08 11.80 -8.87
N SER A 66 -6.11 11.97 -10.20
CA SER A 66 -5.83 13.25 -10.85
C SER A 66 -7.00 14.24 -10.79
N ALA A 67 -8.23 13.75 -10.69
CA ALA A 67 -9.45 14.57 -10.70
C ALA A 67 -9.66 15.31 -9.37
N GLU A 68 -9.17 14.77 -8.24
CA GLU A 68 -9.26 15.41 -6.93
C GLU A 68 -8.39 16.68 -6.77
N SER A 69 -7.47 16.98 -7.71
CA SER A 69 -6.54 18.13 -7.59
C SER A 69 -7.08 19.46 -8.16
N ILE A 70 -8.31 19.52 -8.68
CA ILE A 70 -8.89 20.76 -9.22
C ILE A 70 -10.12 21.13 -8.40
N MET A 71 -9.94 21.68 -7.21
CA MET A 71 -10.95 22.61 -6.69
C MET A 71 -10.69 23.97 -7.35
N PRO A 72 -11.52 24.43 -8.31
CA PRO A 72 -11.39 25.78 -8.82
C PRO A 72 -11.70 26.73 -7.67
N ILE A 73 -10.72 27.55 -7.28
CA ILE A 73 -10.95 28.70 -6.40
C ILE A 73 -12.04 29.53 -7.09
N LYS A 74 -13.21 29.66 -6.47
CA LYS A 74 -14.28 30.49 -7.02
C LYS A 74 -13.77 31.93 -7.06
N LYS A 75 -13.86 32.57 -8.22
CA LYS A 75 -13.46 33.98 -8.40
C LYS A 75 -14.17 34.95 -7.44
N SER A 76 -15.29 34.54 -6.82
CA SER A 76 -15.99 35.30 -5.78
C SER A 76 -15.16 35.53 -4.52
N ASP A 77 -14.13 34.71 -4.30
CA ASP A 77 -13.33 34.74 -3.07
C ASP A 77 -12.04 35.56 -3.26
N MET A 78 -11.79 36.08 -4.47
CA MET A 78 -10.53 36.76 -4.82
C MET A 78 -10.56 38.28 -4.67
N TYR A 79 -11.73 38.93 -4.70
CA TYR A 79 -11.86 40.36 -4.41
C TYR A 79 -13.21 40.67 -3.74
N PRO A 80 -13.24 41.30 -2.56
CA PRO A 80 -14.47 41.84 -2.00
C PRO A 80 -14.94 43.03 -2.84
N THR A 81 -16.18 42.99 -3.30
CA THR A 81 -16.93 44.15 -3.81
C THR A 81 -17.22 45.16 -2.71
#